data_AF-A0A6G1GDH9-F1
#
_entry.id   AF-A0A6G1GDH9-F1
#
_cell.length_a   1.000
_cell.length_b   1.000
_cell.length_c   1.000
_cell.angle_alpha   90.00
_cell.angle_beta   90.00
_cell.angle_gamma   90.00
#
_symmetry.space_group_name_H-M   'P 1'
#
loop_
_entity.id
_entity.type
_entity.pdbx_description
1 polymer ?
#
loop_
_entity_poly.entity_id
_entity_poly.type
_entity_poly.pdbx_seq_one_letter_code
_entity_poly.pdbx_strand_id
1 'polypeptide(L)'
;MSFFNPQGIPESILQRRRRNRAELNGEGEADAAFEEDFDTLRAYSLIAATAELDMYEMHALVQFCTQVWLSSFSDAERWKQRFIGLMAQEFPTGQFENWGRCQQLLPHIESLYDKEPATDESLKDWAQILINSAWYMWMIGRYKIAHGMAVKALSTSERAYGQEDQMTLIRATVLALVLQG
;
A
#
# COMPACT_ATOMS: atom_id res chain seq x y z
N MET A 1 -10.39 -0.59 2.89
CA MET A 1 -10.62 -1.15 1.55
C MET A 1 -10.80 -0.08 0.48
N SER A 2 -11.46 1.06 0.75
CA SER A 2 -11.76 2.07 -0.29
C SER A 2 -10.57 2.66 -1.06
N PHE A 3 -9.35 2.65 -0.50
CA PHE A 3 -8.14 3.16 -1.17
C PHE A 3 -7.33 2.09 -1.93
N PHE A 4 -7.74 0.82 -1.85
CA PHE A 4 -7.11 -0.27 -2.60
C PHE A 4 -7.61 -0.25 -4.06
N ASN A 5 -6.95 -0.98 -4.95
CA ASN A 5 -7.64 -1.48 -6.14
C ASN A 5 -8.93 -2.21 -5.70
N PRO A 6 -10.11 -1.95 -6.30
CA PRO A 6 -11.37 -2.60 -5.92
C PRO A 6 -11.33 -4.12 -6.10
N GLN A 7 -10.41 -4.65 -6.89
CA GLN A 7 -10.24 -6.07 -7.12
C GLN A 7 -8.99 -6.64 -6.44
N GLY A 8 -9.06 -7.92 -6.07
CA GLY A 8 -7.92 -8.68 -5.57
C GLY A 8 -7.33 -8.14 -4.27
N ILE A 9 -8.15 -7.68 -3.33
CA ILE A 9 -7.69 -7.13 -2.04
C ILE A 9 -7.32 -8.31 -1.12
N PRO A 10 -6.04 -8.48 -0.72
CA PRO A 10 -5.64 -9.60 0.10
C PRO A 10 -6.19 -9.49 1.52
N GLU A 11 -6.85 -10.55 1.96
CA GLU A 11 -7.36 -10.69 3.32
C GLU A 11 -6.26 -10.52 4.36
N SER A 12 -5.08 -11.07 4.09
CA SER A 12 -3.90 -10.96 4.96
C SER A 12 -3.55 -9.52 5.34
N ILE A 13 -3.74 -8.55 4.43
CA ILE A 13 -3.53 -7.12 4.71
C ILE A 13 -4.62 -6.57 5.63
N LEU A 14 -5.86 -6.96 5.41
CA LEU A 14 -7.00 -6.52 6.21
C LEU A 14 -6.88 -7.08 7.64
N GLN A 15 -6.40 -8.31 7.77
CA GLN A 15 -6.14 -9.01 9.03
C GLN A 15 -4.88 -8.53 9.77
N ARG A 16 -3.87 -7.96 9.10
CA ARG A 16 -2.71 -7.32 9.79
C ARG A 16 -3.17 -6.11 10.59
N ARG A 17 -4.10 -5.34 10.04
CA ARG A 17 -4.75 -4.23 10.76
C ARG A 17 -5.56 -4.72 11.97
N ARG A 18 -6.17 -5.91 11.89
CA ARG A 18 -6.77 -6.62 13.03
C ARG A 18 -5.73 -6.87 14.13
N ARG A 19 -4.56 -7.42 13.80
CA ARG A 19 -3.53 -7.78 14.79
C ARG A 19 -3.00 -6.55 15.54
N ASN A 20 -2.71 -5.46 14.82
CA ASN A 20 -2.28 -4.19 15.44
C ASN A 20 -3.36 -3.54 16.34
N ARG A 21 -4.66 -3.86 16.16
CA ARG A 21 -5.77 -3.34 16.98
C ARG A 21 -6.09 -4.25 18.18
N ALA A 22 -5.96 -5.56 18.01
CA ALA A 22 -6.17 -6.56 19.06
C ALA A 22 -5.11 -6.45 20.19
N GLU A 23 -3.86 -6.14 19.83
CA GLU A 23 -2.77 -5.86 20.79
C GLU A 23 -3.08 -4.70 21.75
N LEU A 24 -4.05 -3.83 21.42
CA LEU A 24 -4.45 -2.68 22.23
C LEU A 24 -5.71 -2.91 23.08
N ASN A 25 -6.62 -3.81 22.67
CA ASN A 25 -8.00 -3.87 23.20
C ASN A 25 -8.46 -5.26 23.68
N GLY A 26 -7.61 -6.29 23.65
CA GLY A 26 -7.99 -7.67 24.00
C GLY A 26 -8.48 -8.45 22.77
N GLU A 27 -7.93 -9.66 22.61
CA GLU A 27 -7.92 -10.39 21.34
C GLU A 27 -9.30 -10.91 20.87
N GLY A 28 -10.24 -11.15 21.78
CA GLY A 28 -11.51 -11.83 21.47
C GLY A 28 -12.65 -10.94 20.95
N GLU A 29 -12.82 -9.72 21.46
CA GLU A 29 -13.94 -8.84 21.05
C GLU A 29 -13.68 -8.14 19.71
N ALA A 30 -12.42 -7.80 19.42
CA ALA A 30 -12.04 -7.16 18.17
C ALA A 30 -12.17 -8.09 16.95
N ASP A 31 -12.05 -9.40 17.15
CA ASP A 31 -12.17 -10.43 16.11
C ASP A 31 -13.65 -10.65 15.73
N ALA A 32 -14.53 -10.79 16.72
CA ALA A 32 -15.96 -10.94 16.50
C ALA A 32 -16.57 -9.73 15.78
N ALA A 33 -16.21 -8.51 16.17
CA ALA A 33 -16.72 -7.30 15.52
C ALA A 33 -16.22 -7.12 14.07
N PHE A 34 -14.99 -7.56 13.77
CA PHE A 34 -14.45 -7.49 12.41
C PHE A 34 -15.16 -8.46 11.47
N GLU A 35 -15.37 -9.71 11.90
CA GLU A 35 -16.12 -10.69 11.11
C GLU A 35 -17.58 -10.27 10.95
N GLU A 36 -18.21 -9.72 12.00
CA GLU A 36 -19.58 -9.19 11.91
C GLU A 36 -19.70 -8.05 10.88
N ASP A 37 -18.74 -7.12 10.85
CA ASP A 37 -18.68 -6.06 9.85
C ASP A 37 -18.56 -6.65 8.42
N PHE A 38 -17.68 -7.64 8.23
CA PHE A 38 -17.47 -8.27 6.91
C PHE A 38 -18.68 -9.08 6.46
N ASP A 39 -19.29 -9.84 7.36
CA ASP A 39 -20.51 -10.60 7.09
C ASP A 39 -21.67 -9.67 6.73
N THR A 40 -21.77 -8.53 7.41
CA THR A 40 -22.73 -7.48 7.06
C THR A 40 -22.46 -6.95 5.65
N LEU A 41 -21.21 -6.57 5.34
CA LEU A 41 -20.86 -6.06 4.00
C LEU A 41 -21.13 -7.09 2.90
N ARG A 42 -20.89 -8.38 3.15
CA ARG A 42 -21.20 -9.48 2.21
C ARG A 42 -22.71 -9.68 2.07
N ALA A 43 -23.46 -9.65 3.17
CA ALA A 43 -24.92 -9.81 3.15
C ALA A 43 -25.61 -8.73 2.31
N TYR A 44 -25.06 -7.51 2.31
CA TYR A 44 -25.52 -6.41 1.44
C TYR A 44 -24.85 -6.38 0.05
N SER A 45 -24.07 -7.40 -0.33
CA SER A 45 -23.34 -7.47 -1.61
C SER A 45 -22.42 -6.27 -1.87
N LEU A 46 -21.92 -5.63 -0.82
CA LEU A 46 -21.00 -4.49 -0.90
C LEU A 46 -19.56 -4.94 -1.16
N ILE A 47 -19.23 -6.13 -0.68
CA ILE A 47 -17.98 -6.85 -0.97
C ILE A 47 -18.29 -8.30 -1.35
N ALA A 48 -17.37 -8.93 -2.09
CA ALA A 48 -17.44 -10.34 -2.45
C ALA A 48 -16.10 -11.02 -2.13
N ALA A 49 -16.15 -12.28 -1.71
CA ALA A 49 -14.97 -13.14 -1.68
C ALA A 49 -14.72 -13.71 -3.09
N THR A 50 -13.48 -13.75 -3.55
CA THR A 50 -13.15 -14.34 -4.85
C THR A 50 -12.98 -15.85 -4.78
N ALA A 51 -12.96 -16.50 -5.94
CA ALA A 51 -12.62 -17.92 -6.04
C ALA A 51 -11.14 -18.20 -5.71
N GLU A 52 -10.27 -17.20 -5.83
CA GLU A 52 -8.91 -17.25 -5.28
C GLU A 52 -9.00 -17.14 -3.75
N LEU A 53 -8.34 -18.07 -3.05
CA LEU A 53 -8.33 -18.13 -1.59
C LEU A 53 -7.79 -16.81 -1.01
N ASP A 54 -8.47 -16.30 0.02
CA ASP A 54 -8.06 -15.17 0.86
C ASP A 54 -7.99 -13.80 0.15
N MET A 55 -8.88 -13.56 -0.82
CA MET A 55 -8.97 -12.30 -1.57
C MET A 55 -10.41 -11.78 -1.62
N TYR A 56 -10.55 -10.46 -1.53
CA TYR A 56 -11.82 -9.75 -1.59
C TYR A 56 -11.92 -8.80 -2.77
N GLU A 57 -13.14 -8.57 -3.22
CA GLU A 57 -13.49 -7.52 -4.16
C GLU A 57 -14.51 -6.58 -3.53
N MET A 58 -14.42 -5.31 -3.90
CA MET A 58 -15.40 -4.29 -3.62
C MET A 58 -15.95 -3.79 -4.95
N HIS A 59 -17.26 -3.66 -5.06
CA HIS A 59 -17.85 -3.11 -6.28
C HIS A 59 -17.36 -1.66 -6.49
N ALA A 60 -16.93 -1.30 -7.71
CA ALA A 60 -16.33 0.00 -7.99
C ALA A 60 -17.24 1.19 -7.59
N LEU A 61 -18.56 1.05 -7.74
CA LEU A 61 -19.53 2.06 -7.26
C LEU A 61 -19.54 2.19 -5.73
N VAL A 62 -19.45 1.07 -5.00
CA VAL A 62 -19.40 1.08 -3.53
C VAL A 62 -18.12 1.76 -3.07
N GLN A 63 -16.98 1.45 -3.70
CA GLN A 63 -15.72 2.13 -3.44
C GLN A 63 -15.83 3.64 -3.69
N PHE A 64 -16.38 4.04 -4.84
CA PHE A 64 -16.54 5.43 -5.20
C PHE A 64 -17.43 6.19 -4.22
N CYS A 65 -18.62 5.67 -3.92
CA CYS A 65 -19.53 6.26 -2.93
C CYS A 65 -18.87 6.38 -1.55
N THR A 66 -18.09 5.38 -1.14
CA THR A 66 -17.33 5.41 0.11
C THR A 66 -16.28 6.52 0.10
N GLN A 67 -15.54 6.70 -0.99
CA GLN A 67 -14.56 7.79 -1.12
C GLN A 67 -15.23 9.17 -1.06
N VAL A 68 -16.34 9.37 -1.78
CA VAL A 68 -17.13 10.62 -1.74
C VAL A 68 -17.64 10.91 -0.32
N TRP A 69 -18.15 9.87 0.36
CA TRP A 69 -18.58 9.98 1.74
C TRP A 69 -17.42 10.39 2.66
N LEU A 70 -16.26 9.72 2.59
CA LEU A 70 -15.07 10.08 3.37
C LEU A 70 -14.58 11.51 3.12
N SER A 71 -14.63 11.99 1.88
CA SER A 71 -14.26 13.36 1.53
C SER A 71 -15.20 14.39 2.17
N SER A 72 -16.48 14.05 2.32
CA SER A 72 -17.49 14.95 2.90
C SER A 72 -17.27 15.19 4.40
N PHE A 73 -16.60 14.28 5.11
CA PHE A 73 -16.32 14.38 6.54
C PHE A 73 -14.85 14.73 6.86
N SER A 74 -14.08 15.23 5.88
CA SER A 74 -12.63 15.54 6.02
C SER A 74 -11.75 14.36 6.46
N ASP A 75 -12.28 13.14 6.42
CA ASP A 75 -11.59 11.93 6.86
C ASP A 75 -10.76 11.28 5.73
N ALA A 76 -11.04 11.63 4.46
CA ALA A 76 -10.38 11.04 3.29
C ALA A 76 -8.85 11.08 3.37
N GLU A 77 -8.26 12.23 3.74
CA GLU A 77 -6.79 12.35 3.82
C GLU A 77 -6.23 11.45 4.93
N ARG A 78 -6.88 11.40 6.09
CA ARG A 78 -6.49 10.51 7.21
C ARG A 78 -6.53 9.04 6.79
N TRP A 79 -7.53 8.62 6.03
CA TRP A 79 -7.61 7.25 5.53
C TRP A 79 -6.60 6.95 4.44
N LYS A 80 -6.28 7.94 3.59
CA LYS A 80 -5.21 7.84 2.60
C LYS A 80 -3.84 7.67 3.26
N GLN A 81 -3.54 8.47 4.30
CA GLN A 81 -2.31 8.35 5.08
C GLN A 81 -2.20 6.96 5.72
N ARG A 82 -3.28 6.46 6.32
CA ARG A 82 -3.33 5.09 6.86
C ARG A 82 -3.10 4.02 5.79
N PHE A 83 -3.64 4.22 4.59
CA PHE A 83 -3.41 3.32 3.47
C PHE A 83 -1.94 3.32 3.05
N ILE A 84 -1.32 4.50 2.93
CA ILE A 84 0.10 4.65 2.61
C ILE A 84 0.96 3.95 3.67
N GLY A 85 0.73 4.21 4.96
CA GLY A 85 1.51 3.57 6.02
C GLY A 85 1.33 2.04 6.06
N LEU A 86 0.13 1.55 5.77
CA LEU A 86 -0.11 0.11 5.63
C LEU A 86 0.65 -0.48 4.44
N MET A 87 0.61 0.17 3.28
CA MET A 87 1.32 -0.31 2.10
C MET A 87 2.84 -0.22 2.26
N ALA A 88 3.37 0.75 2.99
CA ALA A 88 4.80 0.80 3.31
C ALA A 88 5.27 -0.39 4.17
N GLN A 89 4.39 -0.92 5.03
CA GLN A 89 4.67 -2.09 5.87
C GLN A 89 4.45 -3.43 5.14
N GLU A 90 3.57 -3.46 4.15
CA GLU A 90 3.15 -4.69 3.45
C GLU A 90 3.86 -4.89 2.11
N PHE A 91 4.23 -3.83 1.41
CA PHE A 91 4.83 -3.92 0.08
C PHE A 91 6.30 -4.33 0.20
N PRO A 92 6.66 -5.56 -0.18
CA PRO A 92 7.98 -6.12 0.12
C PRO A 92 9.04 -5.59 -0.84
N THR A 93 10.30 -5.91 -0.55
CA THR A 93 11.44 -5.58 -1.42
C THR A 93 11.37 -6.35 -2.75
N GLY A 94 12.10 -5.90 -3.77
CA GLY A 94 12.14 -6.54 -5.09
C GLY A 94 12.88 -7.88 -5.16
N GLN A 95 13.27 -8.47 -4.02
CA GLN A 95 13.94 -9.77 -3.96
C GLN A 95 13.07 -10.87 -4.58
N PHE A 96 13.70 -11.86 -5.23
CA PHE A 96 12.99 -12.91 -5.99
C PHE A 96 11.93 -13.65 -5.17
N GLU A 97 12.23 -13.99 -3.92
CA GLU A 97 11.29 -14.62 -2.98
C GLU A 97 9.98 -13.83 -2.77
N ASN A 98 10.03 -12.50 -2.95
CA ASN A 98 8.93 -11.60 -2.69
C ASN A 98 8.08 -11.29 -3.94
N TRP A 99 8.45 -11.80 -5.11
CA TRP A 99 7.82 -11.43 -6.38
C TRP A 99 6.32 -11.70 -6.44
N GLY A 100 5.86 -12.84 -5.91
CA GLY A 100 4.42 -13.15 -5.87
C GLY A 100 3.63 -12.09 -5.08
N ARG A 101 4.20 -11.64 -3.96
CA ARG A 101 3.59 -10.61 -3.12
C ARG A 101 3.71 -9.21 -3.74
N CYS A 102 4.83 -8.87 -4.37
CA CYS A 102 4.96 -7.63 -5.15
C CYS A 102 3.88 -7.58 -6.25
N GLN A 103 3.72 -8.65 -7.03
CA GLN A 103 2.74 -8.75 -8.11
C GLN A 103 1.31 -8.60 -7.59
N GLN A 104 0.99 -9.26 -6.48
CA GLN A 104 -0.33 -9.18 -5.85
C GLN A 104 -0.64 -7.75 -5.38
N LEU A 105 0.36 -7.03 -4.83
CA LEU A 105 0.13 -5.71 -4.23
C LEU A 105 0.27 -4.53 -5.18
N LEU A 106 0.93 -4.75 -6.32
CA LEU A 106 1.21 -3.69 -7.28
C LEU A 106 -0.05 -2.91 -7.69
N PRO A 107 -1.17 -3.56 -8.06
CA PRO A 107 -2.36 -2.86 -8.53
C PRO A 107 -2.95 -1.90 -7.50
N HIS A 108 -2.70 -2.11 -6.19
CA HIS A 108 -3.25 -1.26 -5.14
C HIS A 108 -2.45 0.04 -4.95
N ILE A 109 -1.16 0.07 -5.32
CA ILE A 109 -0.28 1.22 -5.10
C ILE A 109 -0.05 2.07 -6.36
N GLU A 110 -0.55 1.66 -7.52
CA GLU A 110 -0.35 2.40 -8.78
C GLU A 110 -0.80 3.85 -8.69
N SER A 111 -1.92 4.11 -8.02
CA SER A 111 -2.45 5.47 -7.83
C SER A 111 -1.54 6.38 -7.00
N LEU A 112 -0.61 5.81 -6.24
CA LEU A 112 0.34 6.55 -5.42
C LEU A 112 1.53 7.06 -6.23
N TYR A 113 1.84 6.49 -7.40
CA TYR A 113 3.11 6.75 -8.09
C TYR A 113 3.30 8.21 -8.51
N ASP A 114 2.22 8.90 -8.84
CA ASP A 114 2.26 10.25 -9.40
C ASP A 114 1.77 11.35 -8.45
N LYS A 115 1.32 10.98 -7.24
CA LYS A 115 0.75 11.91 -6.28
C LYS A 115 1.50 11.87 -4.96
N GLU A 116 2.42 12.81 -4.80
CA GLU A 116 3.13 13.05 -3.55
C GLU A 116 2.13 13.31 -2.40
N PRO A 117 2.25 12.62 -1.25
CA PRO A 117 1.43 12.89 -0.07
C PRO A 117 1.70 14.26 0.56
N ALA A 118 0.72 14.80 1.29
CA ALA A 118 0.81 16.14 1.86
C ALA A 118 1.60 16.22 3.18
N THR A 119 1.85 15.10 3.87
CA THR A 119 2.47 15.08 5.20
C THR A 119 3.80 14.36 5.23
N ASP A 120 4.72 14.84 6.07
CA ASP A 120 6.08 14.29 6.19
C ASP A 120 6.11 12.81 6.57
N GLU A 121 5.23 12.37 7.47
CA GLU A 121 5.11 10.95 7.83
C GLU A 121 4.75 10.10 6.60
N SER A 122 3.76 10.54 5.82
CA SER A 122 3.37 9.84 4.60
C SER A 122 4.40 9.96 3.47
N LEU A 123 5.24 11.00 3.44
CA LEU A 123 6.35 11.11 2.48
C LEU A 123 7.39 10.00 2.69
N LYS A 124 7.69 9.68 3.94
CA LYS A 124 8.65 8.63 4.31
C LYS A 124 8.16 7.24 3.84
N ASP A 125 6.91 6.94 4.20
CA ASP A 125 6.23 5.71 3.81
C ASP A 125 6.06 5.59 2.29
N TRP A 126 5.68 6.69 1.64
CA TRP A 126 5.54 6.75 0.19
C TRP A 126 6.86 6.49 -0.53
N ALA A 127 7.96 7.08 -0.07
CA ALA A 127 9.27 6.84 -0.65
C ALA A 127 9.76 5.39 -0.41
N GLN A 128 9.34 4.75 0.70
CA GLN A 128 9.58 3.32 0.94
C GLN A 128 8.81 2.44 -0.07
N ILE A 129 7.53 2.74 -0.31
CA ILE A 129 6.73 2.03 -1.32
C ILE A 129 7.37 2.18 -2.71
N LEU A 130 7.77 3.41 -3.07
CA LEU A 130 8.37 3.70 -4.38
C LEU A 130 9.70 2.97 -4.57
N ILE A 131 10.58 2.91 -3.58
CA ILE A 131 11.88 2.25 -3.77
C ILE A 131 11.74 0.72 -3.89
N ASN A 132 10.84 0.13 -3.11
CA ASN A 132 10.53 -1.30 -3.22
C ASN A 132 9.88 -1.62 -4.57
N SER A 133 8.96 -0.76 -5.03
CA SER A 133 8.34 -0.87 -6.36
C SER A 133 9.39 -0.71 -7.46
N ALA A 134 10.31 0.24 -7.33
CA ALA A 134 11.39 0.47 -8.30
C ALA A 134 12.28 -0.75 -8.45
N TRP A 135 12.70 -1.35 -7.32
CA TRP A 135 13.49 -2.58 -7.32
C TRP A 135 12.74 -3.71 -8.03
N TYR A 136 11.48 -3.96 -7.66
CA TYR A 136 10.68 -5.00 -8.32
C TYR A 136 10.52 -4.73 -9.83
N MET A 137 10.20 -3.50 -10.23
CA MET A 137 10.07 -3.10 -11.63
C MET A 137 11.36 -3.31 -12.43
N TRP A 138 12.52 -3.03 -11.85
CA TRP A 138 13.82 -3.31 -12.47
C TRP A 138 14.03 -4.80 -12.69
N MET A 139 13.71 -5.61 -11.67
CA MET A 139 13.86 -7.07 -11.73
C MET A 139 12.99 -7.72 -12.82
N ILE A 140 11.82 -7.15 -13.13
CA ILE A 140 10.93 -7.63 -14.20
C ILE A 140 11.14 -6.91 -15.55
N GLY A 141 12.23 -6.16 -15.70
CA GLY A 141 12.62 -5.52 -16.97
C GLY A 141 11.85 -4.24 -17.33
N ARG A 142 11.17 -3.62 -16.37
CA ARG A 142 10.43 -2.34 -16.54
C ARG A 142 11.30 -1.14 -16.17
N TYR A 143 12.47 -1.03 -16.79
CA TYR A 143 13.54 -0.08 -16.41
C TYR A 143 13.11 1.39 -16.36
N LYS A 144 12.34 1.86 -17.35
CA LYS A 144 11.86 3.26 -17.38
C LYS A 144 10.97 3.61 -16.18
N ILE A 145 10.09 2.68 -15.80
CA ILE A 145 9.18 2.85 -14.65
C ILE A 145 10.00 2.79 -13.37
N ALA A 146 10.89 1.81 -13.25
CA ALA A 146 11.79 1.65 -12.12
C ALA A 146 12.62 2.93 -11.87
N HIS A 147 13.16 3.52 -12.94
CA HIS A 147 13.98 4.73 -12.85
C HIS A 147 13.16 5.90 -12.31
N GLY A 148 11.97 6.14 -12.86
CA GLY A 148 11.09 7.21 -12.39
C GLY A 148 10.73 7.08 -10.92
N MET A 149 10.45 5.86 -10.45
CA MET A 149 10.16 5.58 -9.05
C MET A 149 11.38 5.77 -8.13
N ALA A 150 12.54 5.26 -8.53
CA ALA A 150 13.77 5.35 -7.74
C ALA A 150 14.23 6.81 -7.57
N VAL A 151 14.15 7.63 -8.63
CA VAL A 151 14.47 9.06 -8.56
C VAL A 151 13.54 9.80 -7.59
N LYS A 152 12.22 9.57 -7.69
CA LYS A 152 11.24 10.17 -6.78
C LYS A 152 11.50 9.76 -5.33
N ALA A 153 11.75 8.47 -5.09
CA ALA A 153 12.07 7.94 -3.76
C ALA A 153 13.32 8.60 -3.18
N LEU A 154 14.42 8.65 -3.96
CA LEU A 154 15.69 9.23 -3.55
C LEU A 154 15.53 10.71 -3.18
N SER A 155 14.98 11.53 -4.08
CA SER A 155 14.77 12.97 -3.86
C SER A 155 13.91 13.25 -2.61
N THR A 156 12.90 12.41 -2.35
CA THR A 156 12.07 12.52 -1.15
C THR A 156 12.88 12.24 0.13
N SER A 157 13.77 11.25 0.13
CA SER A 157 14.67 10.95 1.26
C SER A 157 15.69 12.06 1.50
N GLU A 158 16.29 12.60 0.44
CA GLU A 158 17.27 13.68 0.59
C GLU A 158 16.65 14.89 1.29
N ARG A 159 15.40 15.22 0.94
CA ARG A 159 14.60 16.25 1.61
C ARG A 159 14.26 15.89 3.06
N ALA A 160 13.89 14.64 3.33
CA ALA A 160 13.34 14.22 4.62
C ALA A 160 14.39 13.85 5.68
N TYR A 161 15.55 13.34 5.26
CA TYR A 161 16.58 12.79 6.13
C TYR A 161 17.98 13.36 5.88
N GLY A 162 18.22 13.98 4.71
CA GLY A 162 19.54 14.42 4.26
C GLY A 162 20.25 13.39 3.39
N GLN A 163 21.35 13.80 2.75
CA GLN A 163 22.06 13.00 1.73
C GLN A 163 22.83 11.81 2.31
N GLU A 164 23.38 11.96 3.51
CA GLU A 164 24.22 10.95 4.16
C GLU A 164 23.42 9.96 5.03
N ASP A 165 22.10 10.14 5.12
CA ASP A 165 21.23 9.23 5.87
C ASP A 165 21.21 7.83 5.24
N GLN A 166 21.16 6.81 6.10
CA GLN A 166 21.16 5.41 5.68
C GLN A 166 20.04 5.08 4.69
N MET A 167 18.84 5.61 4.87
CA MET A 167 17.70 5.36 3.98
C MET A 167 17.89 6.01 2.62
N THR A 168 18.50 7.21 2.60
CA THR A 168 18.88 7.89 1.36
C THR A 168 19.91 7.08 0.57
N LEU A 169 20.93 6.54 1.25
CA LEU A 169 21.97 5.72 0.62
C LEU A 169 21.44 4.39 0.04
N ILE A 170 20.50 3.74 0.73
CA ILE A 170 19.83 2.53 0.22
C ILE A 170 19.10 2.86 -1.09
N ARG A 171 18.39 3.99 -1.13
CA ARG A 171 17.65 4.43 -2.32
C ARG A 171 18.57 4.80 -3.48
N ALA A 172 19.70 5.44 -3.19
CA ALA A 172 20.74 5.71 -4.18
C ALA A 172 21.32 4.42 -4.77
N THR A 173 21.53 3.40 -3.93
CA THR A 173 22.00 2.07 -4.38
C THR A 173 21.01 1.42 -5.35
N VAL A 174 19.71 1.43 -5.04
CA VAL A 174 18.69 0.90 -5.94
C VAL A 174 18.66 1.70 -7.25
N LEU A 175 18.71 3.04 -7.21
CA LEU A 175 18.79 3.85 -8.43
C LEU A 175 20.02 3.48 -9.29
N ALA A 176 21.18 3.26 -8.67
CA ALA A 176 22.38 2.83 -9.37
C ALA A 176 22.19 1.46 -10.05
N LEU A 177 21.52 0.51 -9.41
CA LEU A 177 21.16 -0.78 -10.02
C LEU A 177 20.22 -0.59 -11.22
N VAL A 178 19.22 0.29 -11.10
CA VAL A 178 18.29 0.57 -12.20
C VAL A 178 19.01 1.15 -13.42
N LEU A 179 20.02 1.99 -13.22
CA LEU A 179 20.78 2.61 -14.31
C LEU A 179 21.74 1.65 -15.02
N GLN A 180 21.98 0.45 -14.48
CA GLN A 180 22.84 -0.56 -15.10
C GLN A 180 22.12 -1.44 -16.14
N GLY A 181 20.78 -1.40 -16.20
CA GLY A 181 19.95 -2.20 -17.12
C GLY A 181 19.27 -1.36 -18.17
#